data_AF-A0A170WPD5-F1
#
_entry.id   AF-A0A170WPD5-F1
#
_cell.length_a   1.000
_cell.length_b   1.000
_cell.length_c   1.000
_cell.angle_alpha   90.00
_cell.angle_beta   90.00
_cell.angle_gamma   90.00
#
_symmetry.space_group_name_H-M   'P 1'
#
loop_
_entity.id
_entity.type
_entity.pdbx_description
1 polymer ?
#
loop_
_entity_poly.entity_id
_entity_poly.type
_entity_poly.pdbx_seq_one_letter_code
_entity_poly.pdbx_strand_id
1 'polypeptide(L)'
;SFRNRVRMFPSLVNCCTIDWYEGWPEEALEKVAKMYLVEMIPERLQEAVMNTCKVFQVNASDLADLFFKSTARRMYITPASYLELIKLYQLLLNQEET
;
A
#
# COMPACT_ATOMS: atom_id res chain seq x y z
N SER A 1 19.04 -1.15 17.63
CA SER A 1 18.04 -1.57 16.62
C SER A 1 18.00 -3.10 16.53
N PHE A 2 17.06 -3.66 15.75
CA PHE A 2 16.90 -5.11 15.55
C PHE A 2 18.21 -5.83 15.18
N ARG A 3 19.05 -5.21 14.35
CA ARG A 3 20.38 -5.72 13.97
C ARG A 3 21.26 -6.09 15.16
N ASN A 4 21.28 -5.28 16.22
CA ASN A 4 22.09 -5.57 17.41
C ASN A 4 21.52 -6.74 18.21
N ARG A 5 20.20 -6.89 18.27
CA ARG A 5 19.55 -8.02 18.95
C ARG A 5 19.85 -9.34 18.27
N VAL A 6 19.81 -9.39 16.94
CA VAL A 6 20.17 -10.59 16.17
C VAL A 6 21.61 -11.04 16.47
N ARG A 7 22.56 -10.10 16.66
CA ARG A 7 23.95 -10.42 17.02
C ARG A 7 24.11 -10.91 18.46
N MET A 8 23.28 -10.43 19.39
CA MET A 8 23.29 -10.87 20.78
C MET A 8 22.60 -12.22 20.99
N PHE A 9 21.65 -12.59 20.12
CA PHE A 9 20.82 -13.80 20.24
C PHE A 9 20.78 -14.59 18.92
N PRO A 10 21.79 -15.43 18.62
CA PRO A 10 21.87 -16.18 17.35
C PRO A 10 20.70 -17.13 17.11
N SER A 11 20.01 -17.59 18.16
CA SER A 11 18.83 -18.45 18.06
C SER A 11 17.67 -17.81 17.30
N LEU A 12 17.58 -16.46 17.23
CA LEU A 12 16.57 -15.76 16.43
C LEU A 12 16.70 -16.02 14.92
N VAL A 13 17.87 -16.44 14.46
CA VAL A 13 18.13 -16.80 13.06
C VAL A 13 18.27 -18.30 12.91
N ASN A 14 18.92 -18.98 13.86
CA ASN A 14 19.21 -20.41 13.77
C ASN A 14 18.02 -21.31 14.13
N CYS A 15 17.05 -20.81 14.91
CA CYS A 15 15.92 -21.59 15.42
C CYS A 15 14.55 -21.06 14.97
N CYS A 16 14.53 -20.11 14.04
CA CYS A 16 13.30 -19.55 13.47
C CYS A 16 13.39 -19.54 11.95
N THR A 17 12.25 -19.70 11.28
CA THR A 17 12.14 -19.54 9.83
C THR A 17 12.01 -18.06 9.51
N ILE A 18 12.83 -17.56 8.58
CA ILE A 18 12.71 -16.20 8.08
C ILE A 18 11.69 -16.18 6.95
N ASP A 19 10.67 -15.34 7.12
CA ASP A 19 9.66 -15.06 6.10
C ASP A 19 9.79 -13.59 5.67
N TRP A 20 9.96 -13.36 4.37
CA TRP A 20 10.24 -12.04 3.81
C TRP A 20 8.95 -11.38 3.34
N TYR A 21 8.65 -10.21 3.88
CA TYR A 21 7.51 -9.40 3.45
C TYR A 21 8.01 -8.24 2.60
N GLU A 22 7.64 -8.28 1.32
CA GLU A 22 7.86 -7.18 0.39
C GLU A 22 6.65 -6.25 0.36
N GLY A 23 6.82 -5.08 -0.27
CA GLY A 23 5.70 -4.22 -0.60
C GLY A 23 4.70 -4.95 -1.49
N TRP A 24 3.44 -4.51 -1.47
CA TRP A 24 2.44 -5.11 -2.35
C TRP A 24 2.80 -4.88 -3.81
N PRO A 25 2.83 -5.93 -4.65
CA PRO A 25 3.04 -5.77 -6.07
C PRO A 25 1.82 -5.11 -6.73
N GLU A 26 2.00 -4.61 -7.94
CA GLU A 26 0.96 -3.93 -8.71
C GLU A 26 -0.32 -4.77 -8.84
N GLU A 27 -0.19 -6.07 -9.09
CA GLU A 27 -1.34 -6.97 -9.24
C GLU A 27 -2.09 -7.15 -7.92
N ALA A 28 -1.41 -7.05 -6.78
CA ALA A 28 -2.05 -7.10 -5.47
C ALA A 28 -2.85 -5.82 -5.22
N LEU A 29 -2.32 -4.64 -5.61
CA LEU A 29 -3.01 -3.36 -5.49
C LEU A 29 -4.31 -3.35 -6.31
N GLU A 30 -4.26 -3.86 -7.54
CA GLU A 30 -5.43 -3.98 -8.42
C GLU A 30 -6.47 -4.95 -7.85
N LYS A 31 -6.05 -6.13 -7.39
CA LYS A 31 -6.95 -7.12 -6.78
C LYS A 31 -7.65 -6.57 -5.54
N VAL A 32 -6.91 -5.85 -4.69
CA VAL A 32 -7.48 -5.24 -3.48
C VAL A 32 -8.48 -4.16 -3.88
N ALA A 33 -8.13 -3.23 -4.77
CA ALA A 33 -9.08 -2.22 -5.24
C ALA A 33 -10.33 -2.87 -5.84
N LYS A 34 -10.18 -3.92 -6.66
CA LYS A 34 -11.30 -4.64 -7.26
C LYS A 34 -12.19 -5.26 -6.21
N MET A 35 -11.62 -5.89 -5.19
CA MET A 35 -12.38 -6.53 -4.10
C MET A 35 -13.26 -5.53 -3.34
N TYR A 36 -12.81 -4.29 -3.17
CA TYR A 36 -13.54 -3.29 -2.38
C TYR A 36 -14.42 -2.34 -3.20
N LEU A 37 -14.13 -2.11 -4.48
CA LEU A 37 -14.77 -1.05 -5.26
C LEU A 37 -15.64 -1.54 -6.42
N VAL A 38 -15.56 -2.82 -6.81
CA VAL A 38 -16.24 -3.33 -8.02
C VAL A 38 -17.76 -3.13 -7.99
N GLU A 39 -18.40 -3.29 -6.83
CA GLU A 39 -19.86 -3.20 -6.71
C GLU A 39 -20.37 -1.75 -6.72
N MET A 40 -19.52 -0.77 -6.36
CA MET A 40 -19.87 0.65 -6.27
C MET A 40 -19.59 1.42 -7.58
N ILE A 41 -18.90 0.79 -8.55
CA ILE A 41 -18.43 1.47 -9.76
C ILE A 41 -19.09 0.84 -11.00
N PRO A 42 -19.62 1.65 -11.94
CA PRO A 42 -20.13 1.16 -13.21
C PRO A 42 -19.06 0.35 -13.97
N GLU A 43 -19.45 -0.79 -14.56
CA GLU A 43 -18.54 -1.74 -15.22
C GLU A 43 -17.57 -1.06 -16.20
N ARG A 44 -18.06 -0.09 -16.99
CA ARG A 44 -17.25 0.69 -17.95
C ARG A 44 -16.09 1.48 -17.34
N LEU A 45 -16.13 1.79 -16.04
CA LEU A 45 -15.13 2.59 -15.34
C LEU A 45 -14.23 1.75 -14.42
N GLN A 46 -14.57 0.48 -14.16
CA GLN A 46 -13.86 -0.32 -13.17
C GLN A 46 -12.38 -0.45 -13.47
N GLU A 47 -12.01 -0.79 -14.71
CA GLU A 47 -10.61 -0.94 -15.12
C GLU A 47 -9.82 0.36 -14.92
N ALA A 48 -10.39 1.49 -15.32
CA ALA A 48 -9.77 2.81 -15.17
C ALA A 48 -9.54 3.14 -13.69
N VAL A 49 -10.52 2.86 -12.82
CA VAL A 49 -10.40 3.14 -11.38
C VAL A 49 -9.38 2.21 -10.72
N MET A 50 -9.36 0.91 -11.04
CA MET A 50 -8.36 -0.01 -10.49
C MET A 50 -6.93 0.41 -10.86
N ASN A 51 -6.72 0.76 -12.13
CA ASN A 51 -5.42 1.24 -12.60
C ASN A 51 -5.03 2.56 -11.90
N THR A 52 -6.00 3.47 -11.70
CA THR A 52 -5.76 4.74 -11.01
C THR A 52 -5.35 4.54 -9.54
N CYS A 53 -6.06 3.67 -8.80
CA CYS A 53 -5.72 3.33 -7.42
C CYS A 53 -4.30 2.79 -7.30
N LYS A 54 -3.93 1.87 -8.20
CA LYS A 54 -2.56 1.34 -8.28
C LYS A 54 -1.53 2.46 -8.51
N VAL A 55 -1.75 3.29 -9.53
CA VAL A 55 -0.85 4.39 -9.90
C VAL A 55 -0.67 5.37 -8.73
N PHE A 56 -1.71 5.66 -7.96
CA PHE A 56 -1.60 6.51 -6.78
C PHE A 56 -0.66 5.94 -5.72
N GLN A 57 -0.75 4.65 -5.42
CA GLN A 57 0.12 4.03 -4.42
C GLN A 57 1.60 4.00 -4.87
N VAL A 58 1.85 3.65 -6.14
CA VAL A 58 3.20 3.62 -6.71
C VAL A 58 3.80 5.02 -6.73
N ASN A 59 3.09 5.99 -7.28
CA ASN A 59 3.54 7.38 -7.35
C ASN A 59 3.77 7.99 -5.96
N ALA A 60 2.91 7.68 -4.98
CA ALA A 60 3.10 8.16 -3.61
C ALA A 60 4.41 7.62 -3.01
N SER A 61 4.78 6.38 -3.33
CA SER A 61 6.02 5.76 -2.86
C SER A 61 7.24 6.43 -3.51
N ASP A 62 7.20 6.67 -4.83
CA ASP A 62 8.27 7.37 -5.55
C ASP A 62 8.43 8.82 -5.06
N LEU A 63 7.32 9.51 -4.82
CA LEU A 63 7.31 10.87 -4.27
C LEU A 63 7.86 10.91 -2.84
N ALA A 64 7.58 9.91 -2.01
CA ALA A 64 8.15 9.82 -0.67
C ALA A 64 9.68 9.67 -0.71
N ASP A 65 10.21 8.93 -1.69
CA ASP A 65 11.65 8.80 -1.91
C ASP A 65 12.28 10.10 -2.42
N LEU A 66 11.63 10.78 -3.36
CA LEU A 66 12.07 12.11 -3.83
C LEU A 66 12.04 13.14 -2.71
N PHE A 67 11.00 13.12 -1.88
CA PHE A 67 10.87 13.99 -0.72
C PHE A 67 11.96 13.71 0.33
N PHE A 68 12.30 12.45 0.55
CA PHE A 68 13.42 12.10 1.44
C PHE A 68 14.75 12.63 0.89
N LYS A 69 15.00 12.50 -0.43
CA LYS A 69 16.23 13.00 -1.06
C LYS A 69 16.38 14.52 -0.92
N SER A 70 15.28 15.28 -0.97
CA SER A 70 15.33 16.75 -0.91
C SER A 70 15.31 17.31 0.51
N THR A 71 14.61 16.68 1.44
CA THR A 71 14.37 17.23 2.79
C THR A 71 15.03 16.44 3.92
N ALA A 72 15.58 15.26 3.63
CA ALA A 72 16.05 14.27 4.60
C ALA A 72 14.97 13.80 5.61
N ARG A 73 13.69 14.10 5.37
CA ARG A 73 12.56 13.63 6.19
C ARG A 73 11.96 12.38 5.57
N ARG A 74 11.85 11.30 6.35
CA ARG A 74 11.24 10.04 5.91
C ARG A 74 9.72 10.14 5.97
N MET A 75 9.06 9.76 4.88
CA MET A 75 7.63 9.48 4.82
C MET A 75 7.47 8.01 4.41
N TYR A 76 6.61 7.28 5.11
CA TYR A 76 6.40 5.86 4.84
C TYR A 76 5.05 5.65 4.20
N ILE A 77 5.06 5.14 2.98
CA ILE A 77 3.86 4.68 2.29
C ILE A 77 3.67 3.21 2.63
N THR A 78 2.47 2.84 3.11
CA THR A 78 2.20 1.50 3.63
C THR A 78 0.95 0.90 2.98
N PRO A 79 0.78 -0.43 3.00
CA PRO A 79 -0.48 -1.04 2.59
C PRO A 79 -1.68 -0.52 3.40
N ALA A 80 -1.47 -0.15 4.67
CA ALA A 80 -2.52 0.44 5.49
C ALA A 80 -3.00 1.79 4.92
N SER A 81 -2.09 2.67 4.49
CA SER A 81 -2.48 3.96 3.88
C SER A 81 -3.24 3.77 2.57
N TYR A 82 -2.93 2.70 1.81
CA TYR A 82 -3.71 2.33 0.61
C TYR A 82 -5.14 1.89 0.94
N LEU A 83 -5.30 1.08 1.99
CA LEU A 83 -6.63 0.67 2.45
C LEU A 83 -7.46 1.86 2.95
N GLU A 84 -6.83 2.82 3.63
CA GLU A 84 -7.51 4.06 4.04
C GLU A 84 -7.91 4.92 2.84
N LEU A 85 -7.09 4.99 1.78
CA LEU A 85 -7.46 5.65 0.52
C LEU A 85 -8.72 5.02 -0.10
N ILE A 86 -8.77 3.68 -0.16
CA ILE A 86 -9.93 2.96 -0.70
C ILE A 86 -11.19 3.24 0.14
N LYS A 87 -11.09 3.17 1.47
CA LYS A 87 -12.22 3.46 2.36
C LYS A 87 -12.74 4.89 2.20
N LEU A 88 -11.83 5.86 2.08
CA LEU A 88 -12.19 7.26 1.84
C LEU A 88 -12.92 7.40 0.49
N TYR A 89 -12.45 6.71 -0.54
CA TYR A 89 -13.09 6.73 -1.85
C TYR A 89 -14.51 6.14 -1.80
N GLN A 90 -14.72 5.03 -1.10
CA GLN A 90 -16.05 4.45 -0.87
C GLN A 90 -16.98 5.43 -0.14
N LEU A 91 -16.47 6.11 0.90
CA LEU A 91 -17.25 7.10 1.65
C LEU A 91 -17.74 8.23 0.74
N LEU A 92 -16.85 8.77 -0.10
CA LEU A 92 -17.17 9.87 -1.00
C LEU A 92 -18.19 9.47 -2.06
N LEU A 93 -18.05 8.27 -2.65
CA LEU A 93 -19.04 7.74 -3.61
C LEU A 93 -20.44 7.64 -2.98
N ASN A 94 -20.52 7.10 -1.77
CA ASN A 94 -21.80 6.98 -1.07
C ASN A 94 -22.43 8.33 -0.70
N GLN A 95 -21.62 9.38 -0.52
CA GLN A 95 -22.12 10.74 -0.26
C GLN A 95 -22.72 11.38 -1.51
N GLU A 96 -22.11 11.17 -2.68
CA GLU A 96 -22.59 11.74 -3.95
C GLU A 96 -23.87 11.08 -4.48
N GLU A 97 -24.19 9.86 -4.04
CA GLU A 97 -25.44 9.18 -4.37
C GLU A 97 -26.66 9.66 -3.55
N THR A 98 -26.45 10.49 -2.52
CA THR A 98 -27.52 11.13 -1.71
C THR A 98 -27.77 12.58 -2.09
#